data_AF-A0A936NKM8-F1
#
_entry.id   AF-A0A936NKM8-F1
#
_cell.length_a   1.000
_cell.length_b   1.000
_cell.length_c   1.000
_cell.angle_alpha   90.00
_cell.angle_beta   90.00
_cell.angle_gamma   90.00
#
_symmetry.space_group_name_H-M   'P 1'
#
loop_
_entity.id
_entity.type
_entity.pdbx_description
1 polymer ?
#
loop_
_entity_poly.entity_id
_entity_poly.type
_entity_poly.pdbx_seq_one_letter_code
_entity_poly.pdbx_strand_id
1 'polypeptide(L)'
;MMTSSSVHPTLAILWVGVLLAFLAIVFASTGRRSPEGTKGFGVQTLKWLSIVGLLVLATGFVTGLKAAHPLIDKNYAAVFVTTSGWFLVGKVVIVCLLLAIALRIHFVSLPALMMPTESAAAVKRTLRIWVIIEAVFTLALVWAGHVVANEHPPNHAVIYTWPYPFRFSIMNTWGMAMLDAVIGVWVAITLFIVAGAIALRTLMKGGRSSWRFGLPTVLVMLGLAVGAYALSIKAYPETYRDTPVPFKSESVAHAMTIFAENCVPCHGHQAKGDGILAKTLPKKPIDLLTEPHATMHTPGDFFHWLTNGVPGTGMPAWGEKFSDKERWDLVNLIHATNRGYQSRIMTTRILPNQPFLAPPGFSYTTHDGTTGRLKDFRGEKAVLLVLFSWPDSRERLDQLRLTYPALRDHKAEVLAVPLTELTAQQIADLGKDIPFPLIEKEAAEIARTYSLFRRTISHPDLMGPATVPKHMEFLFDRFGYLRARWIPETDAADWNDIEFVTQQVDQLNQEQEIMPPPPDYLQESGHDMHMMGGMKM
;
A
#
# COMPACT_ATOMS: atom_id res chain seq x y z
N MET A 1 -21.66 21.61 -3.73
CA MET A 1 -20.53 20.92 -3.07
C MET A 1 -19.35 21.88 -2.96
N MET A 2 -19.22 22.62 -1.85
CA MET A 2 -18.15 23.62 -1.62
C MET A 2 -17.58 23.54 -0.18
N THR A 3 -17.63 22.39 0.50
CA THR A 3 -17.59 22.39 1.98
C THR A 3 -16.48 21.60 2.67
N SER A 4 -15.52 20.95 1.98
CA SER A 4 -14.38 20.32 2.67
C SER A 4 -13.07 21.12 2.60
N SER A 5 -12.81 21.88 1.52
CA SER A 5 -11.52 22.57 1.33
C SER A 5 -11.37 23.86 2.14
N SER A 6 -12.46 24.55 2.48
CA SER A 6 -12.40 25.87 3.12
C SER A 6 -12.40 25.83 4.66
N VAL A 7 -12.72 24.68 5.28
CA VAL A 7 -12.90 24.57 6.74
C VAL A 7 -11.58 24.65 7.50
N HIS A 8 -10.53 24.00 7.01
CA HIS A 8 -9.22 24.04 7.66
C HIS A 8 -8.58 25.44 7.70
N PRO A 9 -8.49 26.20 6.59
CA PRO A 9 -7.90 27.55 6.62
C PRO A 9 -8.76 28.55 7.42
N THR A 10 -10.09 28.41 7.44
CA THR A 10 -10.96 29.28 8.23
C THR A 10 -10.78 29.07 9.74
N LEU A 11 -10.61 27.82 10.19
CA LEU A 11 -10.27 27.52 11.58
C LEU A 11 -8.91 28.09 11.99
N ALA A 12 -7.92 28.09 11.10
CA ALA A 12 -6.62 28.69 11.36
C ALA A 12 -6.72 30.21 11.55
N ILE A 13 -7.51 30.91 10.73
CA ILE A 13 -7.76 32.36 10.86
C ILE A 13 -8.48 32.66 12.17
N LEU A 14 -9.51 31.86 12.49
CA LEU A 14 -10.27 32.01 13.74
C LEU A 14 -9.38 31.82 14.96
N TRP A 15 -8.46 30.84 14.93
CA TRP A 15 -7.48 30.61 15.98
C TRP A 15 -6.58 31.82 16.21
N VAL A 16 -6.00 32.37 15.15
CA VAL A 16 -5.16 33.58 15.22
C VAL A 16 -5.95 34.75 15.83
N GLY A 17 -7.22 34.92 15.44
CA GLY A 17 -8.10 35.94 16.01
C GLY A 17 -8.34 35.76 17.51
N VAL A 18 -8.62 34.54 17.96
CA VAL A 18 -8.79 34.21 19.39
C VAL A 18 -7.50 34.49 20.17
N LEU A 19 -6.34 34.11 19.64
CA LEU A 19 -5.04 34.33 20.27
C LEU A 19 -4.71 35.83 20.40
N LEU A 20 -4.97 36.63 19.36
CA LEU A 20 -4.78 38.07 19.38
C LEU A 20 -5.70 38.76 20.39
N ALA A 21 -6.97 38.36 20.46
CA ALA A 21 -7.91 38.86 21.46
C ALA A 21 -7.47 38.49 22.89
N PHE A 22 -7.00 37.25 23.09
CA PHE A 22 -6.47 36.78 24.37
C PHE A 22 -5.23 37.58 24.80
N LEU A 23 -4.29 37.79 23.88
CA LEU A 23 -3.11 38.64 24.05
C LEU A 23 -3.50 40.07 24.47
N ALA A 24 -4.40 40.72 23.72
CA ALA A 24 -4.82 42.08 23.99
C ALA A 24 -5.36 42.24 25.43
N ILE A 25 -6.16 41.29 25.90
CA ILE A 25 -6.73 41.31 27.26
C ILE A 25 -5.66 41.04 28.33
N VAL A 26 -4.73 40.12 28.10
CA VAL A 26 -3.60 39.85 29.03
C VAL A 26 -2.67 41.07 29.14
N PHE A 27 -2.39 41.76 28.04
CA PHE A 27 -1.57 42.97 28.03
C PHE A 27 -2.30 44.18 28.64
N ALA A 28 -3.59 44.36 28.36
CA ALA A 28 -4.38 45.44 28.96
C ALA A 28 -4.55 45.29 30.49
N SER A 29 -4.69 44.06 30.99
CA SER A 29 -4.87 43.76 32.42
C SER A 29 -3.57 43.75 33.25
N THR A 30 -2.42 44.01 32.62
CA THR A 30 -1.09 44.05 33.24
C THR A 30 -0.47 45.46 33.29
N GLY A 31 -1.11 46.46 32.67
CA GLY A 31 -0.69 47.87 32.75
C GLY A 31 -0.91 48.50 34.15
N ARG A 32 -0.09 49.48 34.53
CA ARG A 32 -0.06 50.14 35.86
C ARG A 32 -1.34 50.86 36.30
N ARG A 33 -2.40 50.90 35.48
CA ARG A 33 -3.69 51.52 35.81
C ARG A 33 -4.81 50.63 35.29
N SER A 34 -5.47 49.87 36.16
CA SER A 34 -6.72 49.19 35.82
C SER A 34 -7.73 49.42 36.95
N PRO A 35 -8.88 50.10 36.69
CA PRO A 35 -9.89 50.41 37.69
C PRO A 35 -10.46 49.11 38.28
N GLU A 36 -10.79 49.10 39.58
CA GLU A 36 -11.19 47.89 40.32
C GLU A 36 -12.38 47.12 39.72
N GLY A 37 -13.25 47.78 38.94
CA GLY A 37 -14.37 47.15 38.21
C GLY A 37 -13.98 46.34 36.96
N THR A 38 -12.75 46.46 36.44
CA THR A 38 -12.30 45.74 35.22
C THR A 38 -11.69 44.36 35.50
N LYS A 39 -11.41 44.04 36.78
CA LYS A 39 -10.73 42.79 37.17
C LYS A 39 -11.60 41.55 36.98
N GLY A 40 -12.90 41.62 37.23
CA GLY A 40 -13.83 40.48 37.09
C GLY A 40 -14.22 40.18 35.63
N PHE A 41 -14.44 41.22 34.83
CA PHE A 41 -14.84 41.11 33.42
C PHE A 41 -13.74 40.45 32.57
N GLY A 42 -12.49 40.85 32.75
CA GLY A 42 -11.37 40.30 31.97
C GLY A 42 -11.14 38.80 32.18
N VAL A 43 -11.32 38.27 33.39
CA VAL A 43 -11.05 36.85 33.68
C VAL A 43 -12.12 35.93 33.08
N GLN A 44 -13.40 36.34 33.12
CA GLN A 44 -14.49 35.56 32.52
C GLN A 44 -14.35 35.50 31.00
N THR A 45 -14.00 36.61 30.35
CA THR A 45 -13.72 36.66 28.91
C THR A 45 -12.50 35.82 28.53
N LEU A 46 -11.42 35.84 29.33
CA LEU A 46 -10.26 34.98 29.11
C LEU A 46 -10.60 33.48 29.22
N LYS A 47 -11.45 33.08 30.17
CA LYS A 47 -11.94 31.70 30.26
C LYS A 47 -12.72 31.29 29.02
N TRP A 48 -13.63 32.13 28.55
CA TRP A 48 -14.41 31.85 27.35
C TRP A 48 -13.53 31.76 26.11
N LEU A 49 -12.62 32.72 25.90
CA LEU A 49 -11.66 32.71 24.79
C LEU A 49 -10.75 31.49 24.83
N SER A 50 -10.32 31.05 26.02
CA SER A 50 -9.52 29.84 26.17
C SER A 50 -10.29 28.56 25.79
N ILE A 51 -11.58 28.45 26.13
CA ILE A 51 -12.42 27.30 25.72
C ILE A 51 -12.64 27.30 24.22
N VAL A 52 -13.03 28.45 23.66
CA VAL A 52 -13.22 28.61 22.21
C VAL A 52 -11.93 28.26 21.48
N GLY A 53 -10.80 28.79 21.94
CA GLY A 53 -9.50 28.50 21.39
C GLY A 53 -9.14 27.01 21.39
N LEU A 54 -9.41 26.31 22.50
CA LEU A 54 -9.17 24.87 22.62
C LEU A 54 -10.03 24.05 21.65
N LEU A 55 -11.31 24.41 21.50
CA LEU A 55 -12.21 23.77 20.54
C LEU A 55 -11.77 24.01 19.10
N VAL A 56 -11.36 25.24 18.76
CA VAL A 56 -10.86 25.62 17.44
C VAL A 56 -9.57 24.87 17.10
N LEU A 57 -8.60 24.80 18.02
CA LEU A 57 -7.38 24.00 17.82
C LEU A 57 -7.68 22.52 17.63
N ALA A 58 -8.55 21.93 18.48
CA ALA A 58 -8.87 20.51 18.42
C ALA A 58 -9.58 20.14 17.10
N THR A 59 -10.54 20.94 16.66
CA THR A 59 -11.22 20.71 15.39
C THR A 59 -10.35 21.09 14.18
N GLY A 60 -9.47 22.09 14.31
CA GLY A 60 -8.41 22.39 13.34
C GLY A 60 -7.44 21.23 13.14
N PHE A 61 -7.08 20.53 14.23
CA PHE A 61 -6.24 19.33 14.19
C PHE A 61 -6.92 18.18 13.43
N VAL A 62 -8.16 17.85 13.79
CA VAL A 62 -8.92 16.77 13.13
C VAL A 62 -9.13 17.06 11.64
N THR A 63 -9.48 18.30 11.29
CA THR A 63 -9.65 18.69 9.88
C THR A 63 -8.32 18.70 9.13
N GLY A 64 -7.22 19.08 9.79
CA GLY A 64 -5.87 19.03 9.24
C GLY A 64 -5.41 17.60 8.93
N LEU A 65 -5.67 16.63 9.82
CA LEU A 65 -5.38 15.22 9.57
C LEU A 65 -6.16 14.68 8.36
N LYS A 66 -7.43 15.06 8.21
CA LYS A 66 -8.24 14.71 7.03
C LYS A 66 -7.69 15.33 5.74
N ALA A 67 -7.23 16.58 5.80
CA ALA A 67 -6.63 17.25 4.65
C ALA A 67 -5.24 16.68 4.28
N ALA A 68 -4.51 16.16 5.28
CA ALA A 68 -3.21 15.53 5.07
C ALA A 68 -3.31 14.14 4.42
N HIS A 69 -4.40 13.41 4.66
CA HIS A 69 -4.54 12.02 4.22
C HIS A 69 -4.28 11.82 2.71
N PRO A 70 -4.89 12.57 1.78
CA PRO A 70 -4.61 12.42 0.34
C PRO A 70 -3.15 12.73 -0.07
N LEU A 71 -2.43 13.53 0.73
CA LEU A 71 -1.03 13.89 0.50
C LEU A 71 -0.06 12.76 0.85
N ILE A 72 -0.51 11.76 1.62
CA ILE A 72 0.33 10.69 2.18
C ILE A 72 -0.19 9.27 1.92
N ASP A 73 -1.46 9.12 1.51
CA ASP A 73 -2.17 7.83 1.40
C ASP A 73 -1.45 6.79 0.54
N LYS A 74 -0.84 7.24 -0.57
CA LYS A 74 -0.13 6.34 -1.50
C LYS A 74 1.31 6.02 -1.11
N ASN A 75 1.94 6.87 -0.30
CA ASN A 75 3.35 6.73 0.06
C ASN A 75 3.61 7.36 1.44
N TYR A 76 3.24 6.64 2.50
CA TYR A 76 3.47 7.10 3.88
C TYR A 76 4.97 7.23 4.19
N ALA A 77 5.82 6.43 3.55
CA ALA A 77 7.25 6.44 3.75
C ALA A 77 7.88 7.78 3.30
N ALA A 78 7.33 8.39 2.24
CA ALA A 78 7.76 9.70 1.77
C ALA A 78 7.68 10.79 2.85
N VAL A 79 6.76 10.66 3.82
CA VAL A 79 6.64 11.59 4.95
C VAL A 79 7.95 11.72 5.75
N PHE A 80 8.74 10.66 5.82
CA PHE A 80 9.97 10.62 6.63
C PHE A 80 11.25 10.93 5.84
N VAL A 81 11.13 11.14 4.53
CA VAL A 81 12.27 11.36 3.62
C VAL A 81 12.17 12.71 2.90
N THR A 82 10.96 13.16 2.57
CA THR A 82 10.78 14.43 1.86
C THR A 82 10.74 15.62 2.80
N THR A 83 11.21 16.77 2.30
CA THR A 83 11.13 18.06 3.01
C THR A 83 9.69 18.39 3.40
N SER A 84 8.75 18.30 2.46
CA SER A 84 7.31 18.52 2.70
C SER A 84 6.72 17.55 3.73
N GLY A 85 7.21 16.31 3.77
CA GLY A 85 6.87 15.31 4.80
C GLY A 85 7.30 15.72 6.19
N TRP A 86 8.56 16.15 6.36
CA TRP A 86 9.08 16.66 7.63
C TRP A 86 8.31 17.88 8.13
N PHE A 87 7.93 18.80 7.25
CA PHE A 87 7.08 19.93 7.61
C PHE A 87 5.68 19.48 8.05
N LEU A 88 5.10 18.45 7.43
CA LEU A 88 3.82 17.90 7.84
C LEU A 88 3.88 17.31 9.26
N VAL A 89 4.91 16.52 9.56
CA VAL A 89 5.17 15.99 10.91
C VAL A 89 5.39 17.14 11.90
N GLY A 90 6.19 18.13 11.51
CA GLY A 90 6.43 19.33 12.30
C GLY A 90 5.15 20.08 12.64
N LYS A 91 4.22 20.25 11.69
CA LYS A 91 2.90 20.87 11.94
C LYS A 91 2.11 20.09 12.98
N VAL A 92 2.08 18.76 12.90
CA VAL A 92 1.40 17.90 13.90
C VAL A 92 2.01 18.11 15.29
N VAL A 93 3.35 18.08 15.40
CA VAL A 93 4.05 18.32 16.67
C VAL A 93 3.73 19.71 17.23
N ILE A 94 3.78 20.75 16.39
CA ILE A 94 3.47 22.12 16.81
C ILE A 94 2.03 22.24 17.30
N VAL A 95 1.05 21.63 16.63
CA VAL A 95 -0.36 21.64 17.08
C VAL A 95 -0.52 20.89 18.40
N CYS A 96 0.14 19.76 18.59
CA CYS A 96 0.13 19.05 19.87
C CYS A 96 0.73 19.90 21.01
N LEU A 97 1.83 20.62 20.75
CA LEU A 97 2.42 21.56 21.72
C LEU A 97 1.47 22.72 22.03
N LEU A 98 0.82 23.30 21.02
CA LEU A 98 -0.17 24.36 21.19
C LEU A 98 -1.36 23.89 22.04
N LEU A 99 -1.88 22.69 21.77
CA LEU A 99 -2.95 22.08 22.57
C LEU A 99 -2.51 21.86 24.03
N ALA A 100 -1.28 21.39 24.26
CA ALA A 100 -0.75 21.20 25.61
C ALA A 100 -0.60 22.55 26.36
N ILE A 101 -0.16 23.60 25.68
CA ILE A 101 -0.08 24.96 26.22
C ILE A 101 -1.49 25.49 26.53
N ALA A 102 -2.44 25.36 25.61
CA ALA A 102 -3.82 25.80 25.78
C ALA A 102 -4.49 25.10 26.98
N LEU A 103 -4.32 23.78 27.11
CA LEU A 103 -4.78 23.00 28.26
C LEU A 103 -4.16 23.50 29.58
N ARG A 104 -2.85 23.76 29.59
CA ARG A 104 -2.16 24.29 30.77
C ARG A 104 -2.64 25.69 31.14
N ILE A 105 -2.83 26.57 30.16
CA ILE A 105 -3.37 27.92 30.39
C ILE A 105 -4.76 27.80 31.01
N HIS A 106 -5.62 26.95 30.44
CA HIS A 106 -6.99 26.76 30.87
C HIS A 106 -7.11 26.19 32.30
N PHE A 107 -6.44 25.08 32.57
CA PHE A 107 -6.62 24.33 33.82
C PHE A 107 -5.70 24.77 34.96
N VAL A 108 -4.55 25.41 34.67
CA VAL A 108 -3.56 25.77 35.68
C VAL A 108 -3.46 27.28 35.84
N SER A 109 -3.34 28.02 34.75
CA SER A 109 -3.00 29.45 34.80
C SER A 109 -4.22 30.33 35.08
N LEU A 110 -5.37 30.05 34.44
CA LEU A 110 -6.60 30.82 34.65
C LEU A 110 -7.21 30.67 36.06
N PRO A 111 -7.29 29.47 36.67
CA PRO A 111 -7.78 29.34 38.04
C PRO A 111 -6.86 30.01 39.07
N ALA A 112 -5.54 30.00 38.84
CA ALA A 112 -4.57 30.64 39.73
C ALA A 112 -4.68 32.18 39.74
N LEU A 113 -5.23 32.80 38.69
CA LEU A 113 -5.50 34.25 38.66
C LEU A 113 -6.63 34.69 39.61
N MET A 114 -7.44 33.74 40.10
CA MET A 114 -8.54 34.01 41.04
C MET A 114 -8.10 33.93 42.52
N MET A 115 -6.82 33.66 42.80
CA MET A 115 -6.23 33.53 44.15
C MET A 115 -5.59 34.85 44.65
N PRO A 116 -5.38 35.06 45.97
CA PRO A 116 -4.93 36.34 46.54
C PRO A 116 -3.54 36.86 46.09
N THR A 117 -3.35 38.17 46.32
CA THR A 117 -2.53 39.14 45.57
C THR A 117 -1.01 38.93 45.49
N GLU A 118 -0.35 38.27 46.44
CA GLU A 118 1.12 38.11 46.40
C GLU A 118 1.59 37.18 45.28
N SER A 119 0.75 36.24 44.84
CA SER A 119 1.07 35.29 43.77
C SER A 119 0.64 35.74 42.38
N ALA A 120 -0.21 36.78 42.27
CA ALA A 120 -0.84 37.19 41.03
C ALA A 120 0.14 37.79 40.01
N ALA A 121 1.18 38.50 40.47
CA ALA A 121 2.21 39.06 39.59
C ALA A 121 3.07 37.97 38.93
N ALA A 122 3.44 36.93 39.68
CA ALA A 122 4.21 35.79 39.17
C ALA A 122 3.40 34.95 38.16
N VAL A 123 2.11 34.74 38.43
CA VAL A 123 1.19 34.05 37.52
C VAL A 123 1.00 34.85 36.22
N LYS A 124 0.81 36.18 36.30
CA LYS A 124 0.70 37.06 35.13
C LYS A 124 1.97 37.05 34.26
N ARG A 125 3.16 37.07 34.88
CA ARG A 125 4.45 36.95 34.16
C ARG A 125 4.57 35.60 33.45
N THR A 126 4.21 34.53 34.12
CA THR A 126 4.24 33.17 33.56
C THR A 126 3.26 33.03 32.40
N LEU A 127 2.03 33.53 32.56
CA LEU A 127 1.02 33.54 31.50
C LEU A 127 1.51 34.29 30.26
N ARG A 128 2.14 35.47 30.43
CA ARG A 128 2.70 36.23 29.31
C ARG A 128 3.75 35.44 28.54
N ILE A 129 4.63 34.71 29.22
CA ILE A 129 5.64 33.87 28.58
C ILE A 129 4.97 32.77 27.74
N TRP A 130 3.98 32.07 28.29
CA TRP A 130 3.27 31.00 27.57
C TRP A 130 2.53 31.51 26.34
N VAL A 131 1.87 32.66 26.43
CA VAL A 131 1.14 33.24 25.29
C VAL A 131 2.12 33.75 24.20
N ILE A 132 3.30 34.26 24.56
CA ILE A 132 4.34 34.61 23.58
C ILE A 132 4.84 33.33 22.88
N ILE A 133 5.09 32.26 23.63
CA ILE A 133 5.49 30.96 23.06
C ILE A 133 4.41 30.43 22.10
N GLU A 134 3.13 30.54 22.48
CA GLU A 134 1.98 30.16 21.66
C GLU A 134 1.89 30.96 20.35
N ALA A 135 2.17 32.28 20.39
CA ALA A 135 2.22 33.12 19.20
C ALA A 135 3.38 32.73 18.26
N VAL A 136 4.56 32.43 18.80
CA VAL A 136 5.71 31.96 18.01
C VAL A 136 5.40 30.62 17.33
N PHE A 137 4.83 29.66 18.07
CA PHE A 137 4.42 28.38 17.49
C PHE A 137 3.33 28.53 16.44
N THR A 138 2.39 29.45 16.63
CA THR A 138 1.34 29.73 15.63
C THR A 138 1.94 30.32 14.35
N LEU A 139 2.91 31.23 14.44
CA LEU A 139 3.63 31.75 13.28
C LEU A 139 4.42 30.64 12.57
N ALA A 140 5.12 29.78 13.32
CA ALA A 140 5.83 28.64 12.77
C ALA A 140 4.88 27.65 12.07
N LEU A 141 3.69 27.42 12.62
CA LEU A 141 2.65 26.56 12.04
C LEU A 141 2.14 27.10 10.69
N VAL A 142 1.89 28.42 10.61
CA VAL A 142 1.46 29.09 9.38
C VAL A 142 2.57 29.02 8.32
N TRP A 143 3.81 29.29 8.71
CA TRP A 143 4.96 29.19 7.80
C TRP A 143 5.16 27.78 7.26
N ALA A 144 5.16 26.76 8.14
CA ALA A 144 5.23 25.36 7.71
C ALA A 144 4.05 24.98 6.79
N GLY A 145 2.86 25.53 7.03
CA GLY A 145 1.71 25.38 6.14
C GLY A 145 1.93 25.97 4.74
N HIS A 146 2.54 27.14 4.66
CA HIS A 146 2.91 27.77 3.39
C HIS A 146 3.95 26.96 2.62
N VAL A 147 4.98 26.44 3.29
CA VAL A 147 6.00 25.57 2.67
C VAL A 147 5.35 24.32 2.08
N VAL A 148 4.53 23.60 2.87
CA VAL A 148 3.83 22.40 2.40
C VAL A 148 2.90 22.67 1.21
N ALA A 149 2.27 23.84 1.15
CA ALA A 149 1.36 24.21 0.06
C ALA A 149 2.09 24.51 -1.26
N ASN A 150 3.37 24.90 -1.19
CA ASN A 150 4.17 25.30 -2.35
C ASN A 150 5.17 24.22 -2.80
N GLU A 151 5.40 23.19 -1.98
CA GLU A 151 6.23 22.04 -2.34
C GLU A 151 5.41 20.92 -2.98
N HIS A 152 6.11 20.04 -3.71
CA HIS A 152 5.50 18.86 -4.30
C HIS A 152 4.98 17.92 -3.19
N PRO A 153 3.73 17.44 -3.30
CA PRO A 153 3.16 16.50 -2.33
C PRO A 153 3.99 15.23 -2.15
N PRO A 154 4.13 14.71 -0.91
CA PRO A 154 4.89 13.48 -0.63
C PRO A 154 4.40 12.24 -1.40
N ASN A 155 3.09 12.14 -1.69
CA ASN A 155 2.50 11.01 -2.41
C ASN A 155 3.05 10.77 -3.83
N HIS A 156 3.76 11.73 -4.43
CA HIS A 156 4.40 11.61 -5.73
C HIS A 156 5.93 11.56 -5.65
N ALA A 157 6.50 11.56 -4.45
CA ALA A 157 7.94 11.49 -4.28
C ALA A 157 8.46 10.07 -4.53
N VAL A 158 9.45 9.96 -5.40
CA VAL A 158 10.17 8.71 -5.65
C VAL A 158 11.28 8.56 -4.60
N ILE A 159 11.30 7.43 -3.89
CA ILE A 159 12.31 7.14 -2.88
C ILE A 159 13.40 6.28 -3.52
N TYR A 160 14.52 6.89 -3.90
CA TYR A 160 15.64 6.15 -4.48
C TYR A 160 16.41 5.33 -3.45
N THR A 161 16.61 5.90 -2.26
CA THR A 161 17.36 5.29 -1.16
C THR A 161 16.69 5.60 0.15
N TRP A 162 16.21 4.57 0.83
CA TRP A 162 15.66 4.65 2.16
C TRP A 162 16.80 4.79 3.20
N PRO A 163 16.80 5.84 4.04
CA PRO A 163 17.93 6.16 4.90
C PRO A 163 17.95 5.39 6.24
N TYR A 164 16.86 4.69 6.59
CA TYR A 164 16.73 4.04 7.90
C TYR A 164 16.85 2.51 7.79
N PRO A 165 17.45 1.83 8.79
CA PRO A 165 17.53 0.36 8.79
C PRO A 165 16.21 -0.33 9.14
N PHE A 166 15.13 0.44 9.34
CA PHE A 166 13.81 -0.04 9.69
C PHE A 166 12.73 0.69 8.90
N ARG A 167 11.55 0.08 8.80
CA ARG A 167 10.30 0.70 8.37
C ARG A 167 9.16 0.27 9.29
N PHE A 168 8.08 1.03 9.32
CA PHE A 168 6.88 0.63 10.04
C PHE A 168 5.97 -0.18 9.13
N SER A 169 5.53 -1.35 9.57
CA SER A 169 4.54 -2.13 8.85
C SER A 169 3.61 -2.83 9.82
N ILE A 170 2.33 -2.47 9.76
CA ILE A 170 1.30 -3.17 10.53
C ILE A 170 1.22 -4.59 9.98
N MET A 171 0.91 -4.78 8.69
CA MET A 171 0.64 -6.11 8.11
C MET A 171 1.77 -7.12 8.33
N ASN A 172 3.02 -6.69 8.26
CA ASN A 172 4.18 -7.60 8.33
C ASN A 172 4.57 -7.97 9.76
N THR A 173 4.11 -7.21 10.76
CA THR A 173 4.36 -7.53 12.17
C THR A 173 3.42 -8.61 12.70
N TRP A 174 2.35 -8.95 11.96
CA TRP A 174 1.44 -10.07 12.26
C TRP A 174 1.89 -11.41 11.66
N GLY A 175 3.11 -11.51 11.11
CA GLY A 175 3.68 -12.76 10.59
C GLY A 175 4.37 -13.61 11.67
N MET A 176 5.57 -14.14 11.36
CA MET A 176 6.31 -15.08 12.23
C MET A 176 6.76 -14.51 13.60
N ALA A 177 6.71 -13.19 13.80
CA ALA A 177 7.02 -12.50 15.07
C ALA A 177 5.77 -11.87 15.72
N MET A 178 4.57 -12.35 15.36
CA MET A 178 3.28 -11.83 15.83
C MET A 178 3.23 -11.67 17.35
N LEU A 179 3.78 -12.62 18.12
CA LEU A 179 3.71 -12.59 19.57
C LEU A 179 4.42 -11.35 20.15
N ASP A 180 5.64 -11.06 19.70
CA ASP A 180 6.45 -9.94 20.22
C ASP A 180 5.83 -8.59 19.82
N ALA A 181 5.35 -8.48 18.59
CA ALA A 181 4.67 -7.28 18.11
C ALA A 181 3.36 -7.03 18.87
N VAL A 182 2.54 -8.07 19.06
CA VAL A 182 1.27 -8.00 19.80
C VAL A 182 1.53 -7.62 21.26
N ILE A 183 2.50 -8.26 21.92
CA ILE A 183 2.89 -7.91 23.29
C ILE A 183 3.33 -6.45 23.36
N GLY A 184 4.20 -6.00 22.46
CA GLY A 184 4.67 -4.62 22.43
C GLY A 184 3.54 -3.61 22.24
N VAL A 185 2.59 -3.86 21.32
CA VAL A 185 1.42 -3.01 21.10
C VAL A 185 0.54 -2.96 22.35
N TRP A 186 0.26 -4.10 23.00
CA TRP A 186 -0.53 -4.12 24.23
C TRP A 186 0.16 -3.44 25.41
N VAL A 187 1.48 -3.57 25.53
CA VAL A 187 2.28 -2.82 26.51
C VAL A 187 2.16 -1.32 26.25
N ALA A 188 2.28 -0.88 24.99
CA ALA A 188 2.11 0.52 24.62
C ALA A 188 0.71 1.06 24.99
N ILE A 189 -0.35 0.31 24.64
CA ILE A 189 -1.74 0.65 25.00
C ILE A 189 -1.91 0.76 26.51
N THR A 190 -1.36 -0.20 27.26
CA THR A 190 -1.43 -0.21 28.74
C THR A 190 -0.73 1.02 29.32
N LEU A 191 0.45 1.37 28.81
CA LEU A 191 1.16 2.58 29.22
C LEU A 191 0.36 3.85 28.94
N PHE A 192 -0.34 3.94 27.80
CA PHE A 192 -1.22 5.08 27.50
C PHE A 192 -2.43 5.16 28.43
N ILE A 193 -3.08 4.03 28.73
CA ILE A 193 -4.22 3.98 29.66
C ILE A 193 -3.77 4.41 31.06
N VAL A 194 -2.64 3.90 31.55
CA VAL A 194 -2.09 4.26 32.86
C VAL A 194 -1.71 5.75 32.90
N ALA A 195 -1.06 6.26 31.84
CA ALA A 195 -0.73 7.68 31.73
C ALA A 195 -1.99 8.56 31.78
N GLY A 196 -3.04 8.20 31.03
CA GLY A 196 -4.32 8.90 31.01
C GLY A 196 -5.03 8.88 32.35
N ALA A 197 -5.04 7.73 33.04
CA ALA A 197 -5.62 7.59 34.37
C ALA A 197 -4.90 8.45 35.42
N ILE A 198 -3.56 8.50 35.38
CA ILE A 198 -2.76 9.35 36.27
C ILE A 198 -2.99 10.83 35.95
N ALA A 199 -3.02 11.22 34.67
CA ALA A 199 -3.32 12.58 34.24
C ALA A 199 -4.72 13.02 34.72
N LEU A 200 -5.75 12.18 34.54
CA LEU A 200 -7.11 12.47 35.00
C LEU A 200 -7.18 12.61 36.52
N ARG A 201 -6.59 11.66 37.27
CA ARG A 201 -6.57 11.70 38.75
C ARG A 201 -5.84 12.93 39.29
N THR A 202 -4.77 13.37 38.63
CA THR A 202 -4.01 14.55 39.04
C THR A 202 -4.74 15.86 38.72
N LEU A 203 -5.47 15.93 37.61
CA LEU A 203 -6.37 17.03 37.27
C LEU A 203 -7.50 17.17 38.30
N MET A 204 -8.07 16.06 38.76
CA MET A 204 -9.15 16.07 39.77
C MET A 204 -8.68 16.45 41.19
N LYS A 205 -7.42 16.17 41.57
CA LYS A 205 -6.90 16.38 42.94
C LYS A 205 -6.13 17.70 43.16
N GLY A 206 -6.17 18.68 42.26
CA GLY A 206 -5.93 20.12 42.53
C GLY A 206 -4.69 20.63 43.31
N GLY A 207 -3.58 19.90 43.49
CA GLY A 207 -2.47 20.27 44.39
C GLY A 207 -1.03 20.31 43.83
N ARG A 208 -0.57 21.43 43.27
CA ARG A 208 0.82 21.96 43.12
C ARG A 208 2.13 21.12 42.93
N SER A 209 2.16 19.79 42.90
CA SER A 209 3.40 19.02 42.68
C SER A 209 3.82 18.98 41.20
N SER A 210 5.08 19.28 40.89
CA SER A 210 5.63 19.28 39.52
C SER A 210 5.66 17.89 38.86
N TRP A 211 5.68 16.82 39.66
CA TRP A 211 5.72 15.43 39.14
C TRP A 211 4.41 14.98 38.47
N ARG A 212 3.32 15.73 38.65
CA ARG A 212 1.98 15.44 38.12
C ARG A 212 1.91 15.29 36.61
N PHE A 213 2.76 16.04 35.90
CA PHE A 213 2.85 15.97 34.44
C PHE A 213 4.05 15.14 33.98
N GLY A 214 5.11 15.07 34.79
CA GLY A 214 6.32 14.31 34.46
C GLY A 214 6.05 12.82 34.28
N LEU A 215 5.35 12.17 35.22
CA LEU A 215 5.11 10.73 35.15
C LEU A 215 4.20 10.32 33.97
N PRO A 216 3.02 10.94 33.73
CA PRO A 216 2.24 10.65 32.53
C PRO A 216 3.01 10.88 31.23
N THR A 217 3.78 11.96 31.14
CA THR A 217 4.58 12.24 29.94
C THR A 217 5.64 11.16 29.71
N VAL A 218 6.34 10.71 30.75
CA VAL A 218 7.31 9.60 30.63
C VAL A 218 6.63 8.31 30.18
N LEU A 219 5.46 7.99 30.73
CA LEU A 219 4.69 6.80 30.33
C LEU A 219 4.21 6.87 28.88
N VAL A 220 3.76 8.05 28.42
CA VAL A 220 3.41 8.26 27.00
C VAL A 220 4.64 8.09 26.11
N MET A 221 5.77 8.69 26.46
CA MET A 221 7.02 8.55 25.69
C MET A 221 7.49 7.10 25.62
N LEU A 222 7.39 6.37 26.74
CA LEU A 222 7.72 4.95 26.79
C LEU A 222 6.73 4.12 25.96
N GLY A 223 5.43 4.41 26.04
CA GLY A 223 4.41 3.76 25.22
C GLY A 223 4.64 3.97 23.73
N LEU A 224 4.98 5.20 23.32
CA LEU A 224 5.35 5.51 21.93
C LEU A 224 6.60 4.76 21.49
N ALA A 225 7.64 4.71 22.32
CA ALA A 225 8.88 3.99 21.99
C ALA A 225 8.65 2.48 21.84
N VAL A 226 7.92 1.86 22.78
CA VAL A 226 7.59 0.43 22.74
C VAL A 226 6.70 0.13 21.53
N GLY A 227 5.67 0.93 21.29
CA GLY A 227 4.78 0.75 20.14
C GLY A 227 5.50 0.92 18.80
N ALA A 228 6.37 1.93 18.68
CA ALA A 228 7.18 2.14 17.49
C ALA A 228 8.14 0.97 17.23
N TYR A 229 8.83 0.50 18.27
CA TYR A 229 9.71 -0.67 18.15
C TYR A 229 8.93 -1.93 17.74
N ALA A 230 7.79 -2.18 18.37
CA ALA A 230 6.93 -3.32 18.08
C ALA A 230 6.39 -3.32 16.64
N LEU A 231 6.17 -2.14 16.05
CA LEU A 231 5.70 -1.98 14.67
C LEU A 231 6.83 -1.84 13.65
N SER A 232 8.09 -1.83 14.10
CA SER A 232 9.26 -1.70 13.23
C SER A 232 9.71 -3.05 12.70
N ILE A 233 9.96 -3.10 11.40
CA ILE A 233 10.59 -4.24 10.73
C ILE A 233 11.85 -3.76 10.02
N LYS A 234 12.76 -4.70 9.72
CA LYS A 234 13.99 -4.38 8.98
C LYS A 234 13.65 -3.82 7.60
N ALA A 235 14.37 -2.77 7.21
CA ALA A 235 14.33 -2.16 5.90
C ALA A 235 15.74 -2.03 5.31
N TYR A 236 15.79 -1.74 4.02
CA TYR A 236 16.98 -1.64 3.21
C TYR A 236 16.92 -0.37 2.36
N PRO A 237 18.05 0.12 1.83
CA PRO A 237 18.06 1.30 0.96
C PRO A 237 17.09 1.18 -0.22
N GLU A 238 16.90 -0.01 -0.76
CA GLU A 238 16.04 -0.26 -1.91
C GLU A 238 14.58 -0.58 -1.53
N THR A 239 14.21 -0.67 -0.24
CA THR A 239 12.87 -1.11 0.19
C THR A 239 11.72 -0.34 -0.46
N TYR A 240 11.87 0.97 -0.68
CA TYR A 240 10.87 1.82 -1.34
C TYR A 240 11.24 2.20 -2.77
N ARG A 241 12.21 1.52 -3.38
CA ARG A 241 12.58 1.71 -4.77
C ARG A 241 11.56 1.03 -5.67
N ASP A 242 10.90 1.82 -6.52
CA ASP A 242 9.99 1.30 -7.53
C ASP A 242 10.73 0.47 -8.59
N THR A 243 10.08 -0.57 -9.11
CA THR A 243 10.64 -1.35 -10.22
C THR A 243 10.61 -0.50 -11.50
N PRO A 244 11.76 -0.32 -12.19
CA PRO A 244 11.80 0.31 -13.51
C PRO A 244 11.37 -0.67 -14.62
N VAL A 245 11.19 -1.95 -14.28
CA VAL A 245 10.82 -3.00 -15.23
C VAL A 245 9.32 -3.32 -15.09
N PRO A 246 8.53 -3.12 -16.16
CA PRO A 246 7.10 -3.46 -16.14
C PRO A 246 6.85 -4.92 -15.82
N PHE A 247 5.79 -5.20 -15.08
CA PHE A 247 5.33 -6.55 -14.76
C PHE A 247 4.67 -7.20 -15.98
N LYS A 248 5.50 -7.68 -16.91
CA LYS A 248 5.08 -8.25 -18.19
C LYS A 248 5.70 -9.61 -18.49
N SER A 249 5.07 -10.33 -19.42
CA SER A 249 5.46 -11.68 -19.83
C SER A 249 6.88 -11.76 -20.38
N GLU A 250 7.37 -10.73 -21.07
CA GLU A 250 8.74 -10.70 -21.60
C GLU A 250 9.76 -10.69 -20.44
N SER A 251 9.50 -9.91 -19.38
CA SER A 251 10.33 -9.85 -18.18
C SER A 251 10.29 -11.16 -17.39
N VAL A 252 9.09 -11.71 -17.18
CA VAL A 252 8.90 -12.97 -16.44
C VAL A 252 9.57 -14.14 -17.18
N ALA A 253 9.34 -14.28 -18.48
CA ALA A 253 9.91 -15.36 -19.29
C ALA A 253 11.45 -15.30 -19.35
N HIS A 254 12.03 -14.10 -19.41
CA HIS A 254 13.48 -13.92 -19.32
C HIS A 254 14.02 -14.39 -17.97
N ALA A 255 13.40 -13.96 -16.87
CA ALA A 255 13.79 -14.39 -15.52
C ALA A 255 13.62 -15.89 -15.28
N MET A 256 12.64 -16.56 -15.91
CA MET A 256 12.50 -18.01 -15.80
C MET A 256 13.76 -18.75 -16.27
N THR A 257 14.46 -18.23 -17.28
CA THR A 257 15.74 -18.79 -17.75
C THR A 257 16.85 -18.60 -16.70
N ILE A 258 17.00 -17.38 -16.19
CA ILE A 258 17.99 -17.05 -15.16
C ILE A 258 17.76 -17.88 -13.89
N PHE A 259 16.50 -17.99 -13.45
CA PHE A 259 16.12 -18.76 -12.27
C PHE A 259 16.43 -20.25 -12.44
N ALA A 260 16.12 -20.82 -13.61
CA ALA A 260 16.41 -22.23 -13.92
C ALA A 260 17.91 -22.55 -13.80
N GLU A 261 18.76 -21.66 -14.30
CA GLU A 261 20.21 -21.86 -14.33
C GLU A 261 20.88 -21.61 -12.97
N ASN A 262 20.35 -20.70 -12.15
CA ASN A 262 21.08 -20.16 -10.99
C ASN A 262 20.38 -20.36 -9.65
N CYS A 263 19.05 -20.38 -9.63
CA CYS A 263 18.27 -20.37 -8.39
C CYS A 263 17.70 -21.73 -8.03
N VAL A 264 17.39 -22.58 -9.01
CA VAL A 264 16.82 -23.93 -8.82
C VAL A 264 17.61 -24.83 -7.86
N PRO A 265 18.97 -24.84 -7.86
CA PRO A 265 19.71 -25.70 -6.94
C PRO A 265 19.34 -25.48 -5.46
N CYS A 266 18.99 -24.25 -5.08
CA CYS A 266 18.58 -23.92 -3.70
C CYS A 266 17.06 -23.81 -3.56
N HIS A 267 16.38 -23.12 -4.48
CA HIS A 267 14.95 -22.81 -4.36
C HIS A 267 14.03 -23.90 -4.93
N GLY A 268 14.58 -24.86 -5.69
CA GLY A 268 13.81 -25.89 -6.40
C GLY A 268 13.13 -25.34 -7.65
N HIS A 269 12.68 -26.24 -8.54
CA HIS A 269 11.95 -25.86 -9.76
C HIS A 269 10.64 -25.13 -9.48
N GLN A 270 10.06 -25.36 -8.30
CA GLN A 270 8.82 -24.75 -7.85
C GLN A 270 9.03 -23.51 -6.99
N ALA A 271 10.27 -23.08 -6.76
CA ALA A 271 10.58 -21.97 -5.87
C ALA A 271 10.11 -22.18 -4.41
N LYS A 272 9.95 -23.44 -3.97
CA LYS A 272 9.49 -23.82 -2.62
C LYS A 272 10.60 -23.86 -1.55
N GLY A 273 11.84 -23.60 -1.95
CA GLY A 273 12.99 -23.75 -1.07
C GLY A 273 13.33 -25.21 -0.77
N ASP A 274 13.05 -26.10 -1.73
CA ASP A 274 13.25 -27.54 -1.66
C ASP A 274 14.28 -28.05 -2.70
N GLY A 275 15.12 -27.16 -3.22
CA GLY A 275 16.20 -27.51 -4.15
C GLY A 275 17.19 -28.51 -3.54
N ILE A 276 17.98 -29.17 -4.39
CA ILE A 276 18.92 -30.21 -3.96
C ILE A 276 19.91 -29.72 -2.88
N LEU A 277 20.28 -28.44 -2.90
CA LEU A 277 21.16 -27.81 -1.92
C LEU A 277 20.42 -27.31 -0.67
N ALA A 278 19.10 -27.18 -0.69
CA ALA A 278 18.32 -26.54 0.38
C ALA A 278 18.59 -27.13 1.77
N LYS A 279 18.75 -28.46 1.87
CA LYS A 279 19.02 -29.17 3.13
C LYS A 279 20.44 -28.97 3.67
N THR A 280 21.36 -28.47 2.84
CA THR A 280 22.76 -28.22 3.20
C THR A 280 23.00 -26.79 3.70
N LEU A 281 22.03 -25.90 3.51
CA LEU A 281 22.15 -24.49 3.86
C LEU A 281 21.89 -24.26 5.36
N PRO A 282 22.53 -23.24 5.97
CA PRO A 282 22.32 -22.89 7.38
C PRO A 282 20.87 -22.57 7.71
N LYS A 283 20.14 -22.02 6.74
CA LYS A 283 18.69 -21.81 6.81
C LYS A 283 18.07 -22.31 5.52
N LYS A 284 16.94 -23.01 5.66
CA LYS A 284 16.15 -23.44 4.51
C LYS A 284 15.73 -22.19 3.70
N PRO A 285 15.90 -22.18 2.37
CA PRO A 285 15.35 -21.11 1.55
C PRO A 285 13.84 -21.03 1.71
N ILE A 286 13.31 -19.82 1.57
CA ILE A 286 11.90 -19.54 1.79
C ILE A 286 11.03 -20.13 0.68
N ASP A 287 9.81 -20.53 1.02
CA ASP A 287 8.81 -20.91 0.03
C ASP A 287 8.22 -19.64 -0.61
N LEU A 288 8.55 -19.40 -1.88
CA LEU A 288 8.09 -18.24 -2.64
C LEU A 288 6.66 -18.43 -3.20
N LEU A 289 6.05 -19.61 -3.03
CA LEU A 289 4.68 -19.90 -3.44
C LEU A 289 3.66 -19.60 -2.36
N THR A 290 3.84 -20.19 -1.18
CA THR A 290 2.77 -20.29 -0.18
C THR A 290 2.95 -19.35 1.00
N GLU A 291 4.20 -19.04 1.33
CA GLU A 291 4.45 -18.21 2.50
C GLU A 291 4.09 -16.75 2.22
N PRO A 292 3.58 -16.03 3.22
CA PRO A 292 3.23 -14.62 3.07
C PRO A 292 4.46 -13.74 2.77
N HIS A 293 5.66 -14.28 2.63
CA HIS A 293 6.86 -13.53 2.27
C HIS A 293 6.72 -12.77 0.95
N ALA A 294 6.13 -13.39 -0.09
CA ALA A 294 5.89 -12.74 -1.38
C ALA A 294 4.94 -11.53 -1.29
N THR A 295 4.09 -11.49 -0.25
CA THR A 295 3.13 -10.41 -0.01
C THR A 295 3.52 -9.49 1.15
N MET A 296 4.44 -9.88 2.04
CA MET A 296 4.92 -9.07 3.16
C MET A 296 6.14 -8.22 2.79
N HIS A 297 6.96 -8.67 1.84
CA HIS A 297 8.14 -7.93 1.41
C HIS A 297 7.86 -7.08 0.18
N THR A 298 8.53 -5.93 0.10
CA THR A 298 8.39 -5.04 -1.04
C THR A 298 9.19 -5.59 -2.23
N PRO A 299 8.85 -5.23 -3.48
CA PRO A 299 9.71 -5.53 -4.63
C PRO A 299 11.16 -5.08 -4.42
N GLY A 300 11.34 -3.95 -3.73
CA GLY A 300 12.63 -3.40 -3.32
C GLY A 300 13.41 -4.26 -2.31
N ASP A 301 12.73 -4.88 -1.34
CA ASP A 301 13.34 -5.84 -0.41
C ASP A 301 13.90 -7.06 -1.18
N PHE A 302 13.13 -7.60 -2.14
CA PHE A 302 13.60 -8.70 -3.00
C PHE A 302 14.79 -8.29 -3.87
N PHE A 303 14.73 -7.10 -4.46
CA PHE A 303 15.85 -6.55 -5.22
C PHE A 303 17.10 -6.42 -4.35
N HIS A 304 16.98 -5.94 -3.11
CA HIS A 304 18.10 -5.83 -2.18
C HIS A 304 18.73 -7.20 -1.89
N TRP A 305 17.92 -8.23 -1.61
CA TRP A 305 18.44 -9.58 -1.34
C TRP A 305 19.06 -10.26 -2.55
N LEU A 306 18.51 -10.05 -3.75
CA LEU A 306 19.15 -10.50 -4.97
C LEU A 306 20.51 -9.80 -5.17
N THR A 307 20.58 -8.51 -4.85
CA THR A 307 21.80 -7.71 -5.02
C THR A 307 22.90 -8.12 -4.04
N ASN A 308 22.56 -8.20 -2.75
CA ASN A 308 23.51 -8.29 -1.65
C ASN A 308 23.58 -9.68 -1.01
N GLY A 309 22.72 -10.61 -1.44
CA GLY A 309 22.51 -11.89 -0.76
C GLY A 309 21.74 -11.71 0.55
N VAL A 310 21.62 -12.80 1.30
CA VAL A 310 20.99 -12.78 2.62
C VAL A 310 21.98 -13.31 3.65
N PRO A 311 22.55 -12.44 4.52
CA PRO A 311 23.53 -12.84 5.50
C PRO A 311 23.01 -13.97 6.41
N GLY A 312 23.83 -15.02 6.57
CA GLY A 312 23.53 -16.15 7.45
C GLY A 312 22.53 -17.18 6.92
N THR A 313 22.16 -17.15 5.62
CA THR A 313 21.24 -18.15 5.02
C THR A 313 21.89 -18.99 3.91
N GLY A 314 23.02 -18.55 3.36
CA GLY A 314 23.67 -19.17 2.20
C GLY A 314 23.21 -18.63 0.84
N MET A 315 22.30 -17.64 0.81
CA MET A 315 21.94 -16.95 -0.42
C MET A 315 23.07 -16.00 -0.85
N PRO A 316 23.71 -16.22 -2.03
CA PRO A 316 24.81 -15.39 -2.51
C PRO A 316 24.32 -14.03 -3.01
N ALA A 317 25.25 -13.08 -3.11
CA ALA A 317 25.03 -11.80 -3.76
C ALA A 317 25.11 -11.97 -5.29
N TRP A 318 24.13 -11.43 -6.02
CA TRP A 318 24.09 -11.48 -7.48
C TRP A 318 24.35 -10.13 -8.15
N GLY A 319 24.64 -9.07 -7.37
CA GLY A 319 24.85 -7.72 -7.90
C GLY A 319 25.97 -7.60 -8.94
N GLU A 320 27.00 -8.45 -8.85
CA GLU A 320 28.11 -8.49 -9.83
C GLU A 320 27.84 -9.42 -11.02
N LYS A 321 26.93 -10.40 -10.87
CA LYS A 321 26.63 -11.38 -11.92
C LYS A 321 25.48 -10.94 -12.83
N PHE A 322 24.47 -10.30 -12.25
CA PHE A 322 23.25 -9.91 -12.95
C PHE A 322 23.10 -8.37 -12.96
N SER A 323 22.76 -7.85 -14.13
CA SER A 323 22.37 -6.45 -14.30
C SER A 323 21.18 -6.07 -13.40
N ASP A 324 21.02 -4.76 -13.15
CA ASP A 324 19.85 -4.23 -12.43
C ASP A 324 18.53 -4.74 -13.07
N LYS A 325 18.46 -4.74 -14.40
CA LYS A 325 17.27 -5.21 -15.13
C LYS A 325 16.98 -6.70 -14.86
N GLU A 326 17.99 -7.55 -14.93
CA GLU A 326 17.84 -9.00 -14.68
C GLU A 326 17.40 -9.30 -13.25
N ARG A 327 17.91 -8.54 -12.27
CA ARG A 327 17.44 -8.63 -10.89
C ARG A 327 15.98 -8.22 -10.75
N TRP A 328 15.54 -7.16 -11.43
CA TRP A 328 14.12 -6.77 -11.46
C TRP A 328 13.24 -7.78 -12.23
N ASP A 329 13.76 -8.40 -13.30
CA ASP A 329 13.07 -9.51 -13.98
C ASP A 329 12.84 -10.67 -12.99
N LEU A 330 13.84 -11.03 -12.18
CA LEU A 330 13.70 -12.06 -11.13
C LEU A 330 12.66 -11.68 -10.07
N VAL A 331 12.57 -10.40 -9.68
CA VAL A 331 11.50 -9.91 -8.80
C VAL A 331 10.12 -10.13 -9.46
N ASN A 332 9.97 -9.76 -10.73
CA ASN A 332 8.74 -10.04 -11.48
C ASN A 332 8.40 -11.55 -11.50
N LEU A 333 9.39 -12.42 -11.70
CA LEU A 333 9.17 -13.87 -11.64
C LEU A 333 8.67 -14.33 -10.27
N ILE A 334 9.23 -13.82 -9.16
CA ILE A 334 8.78 -14.19 -7.80
C ILE A 334 7.29 -13.89 -7.65
N HIS A 335 6.87 -12.67 -8.01
CA HIS A 335 5.47 -12.27 -7.94
C HIS A 335 4.56 -13.04 -8.92
N ALA A 336 5.01 -13.29 -10.15
CA ALA A 336 4.27 -14.09 -11.13
C ALA A 336 4.08 -15.54 -10.65
N THR A 337 5.10 -16.11 -10.01
CA THR A 337 5.05 -17.47 -9.48
C THR A 337 4.08 -17.56 -8.29
N ASN A 338 4.12 -16.59 -7.37
CA ASN A 338 3.17 -16.52 -6.25
C ASN A 338 1.72 -16.34 -6.74
N ARG A 339 1.49 -15.41 -7.67
CA ARG A 339 0.16 -15.21 -8.29
C ARG A 339 -0.31 -16.46 -9.01
N GLY A 340 0.56 -17.11 -9.79
CA GLY A 340 0.24 -18.40 -10.43
C GLY A 340 -0.04 -19.54 -9.45
N TYR A 341 0.46 -19.47 -8.21
CA TYR A 341 0.07 -20.39 -7.14
C TYR A 341 -1.29 -20.03 -6.53
N GLN A 342 -1.58 -18.74 -6.35
CA GLN A 342 -2.88 -18.27 -5.89
C GLN A 342 -4.00 -18.60 -6.89
N SER A 343 -3.73 -18.61 -8.20
CA SER A 343 -4.71 -18.99 -9.22
C SER A 343 -5.20 -20.43 -9.15
N ARG A 344 -4.62 -21.28 -8.28
CA ARG A 344 -5.06 -22.67 -8.12
C ARG A 344 -6.51 -22.83 -7.69
N ILE A 345 -7.06 -21.84 -6.99
CA ILE A 345 -8.46 -21.82 -6.54
C ILE A 345 -9.42 -21.32 -7.61
N MET A 346 -8.92 -20.86 -8.76
CA MET A 346 -9.75 -20.42 -9.87
C MET A 346 -10.47 -21.60 -10.51
N THR A 347 -11.68 -21.31 -10.94
CA THR A 347 -12.57 -22.23 -11.66
C THR A 347 -12.97 -21.62 -12.99
N THR A 348 -13.76 -22.37 -13.75
CA THR A 348 -14.47 -21.91 -14.95
C THR A 348 -15.53 -20.85 -14.60
N ARG A 349 -16.24 -21.00 -13.47
CA ARG A 349 -17.29 -20.05 -13.08
C ARG A 349 -16.74 -18.74 -12.49
N ILE A 350 -17.31 -17.63 -12.92
CA ILE A 350 -17.05 -16.28 -12.41
C ILE A 350 -17.72 -16.09 -11.04
N LEU A 351 -16.95 -15.59 -10.08
CA LEU A 351 -17.48 -15.05 -8.83
C LEU A 351 -17.86 -13.58 -9.05
N PRO A 352 -19.17 -13.22 -8.97
CA PRO A 352 -19.63 -11.87 -9.24
C PRO A 352 -19.02 -10.84 -8.30
N ASN A 353 -18.61 -9.69 -8.84
CA ASN A 353 -18.11 -8.54 -8.10
C ASN A 353 -16.90 -8.86 -7.20
N GLN A 354 -16.07 -9.81 -7.63
CA GLN A 354 -14.86 -10.21 -6.92
C GLN A 354 -13.68 -10.25 -7.90
N PRO A 355 -13.06 -9.10 -8.22
CA PRO A 355 -11.85 -9.10 -9.01
C PRO A 355 -10.74 -9.80 -8.20
N PHE A 356 -10.06 -10.74 -8.83
CA PHE A 356 -9.28 -11.75 -8.11
C PHE A 356 -7.77 -11.53 -8.22
N LEU A 357 -7.24 -11.55 -9.44
CA LEU A 357 -5.80 -11.62 -9.65
C LEU A 357 -5.34 -10.69 -10.77
N ALA A 358 -4.32 -9.88 -10.49
CA ALA A 358 -3.64 -9.05 -11.48
C ALA A 358 -2.56 -9.88 -12.21
N PRO A 359 -2.73 -10.24 -13.48
CA PRO A 359 -1.76 -11.06 -14.22
C PRO A 359 -0.63 -10.19 -14.81
N PRO A 360 0.51 -10.79 -15.22
CA PRO A 360 1.51 -10.10 -16.02
C PRO A 360 0.89 -9.55 -17.31
N GLY A 361 1.20 -8.31 -17.67
CA GLY A 361 0.80 -7.77 -18.97
C GLY A 361 1.60 -8.42 -20.11
N PHE A 362 1.22 -8.15 -21.36
CA PHE A 362 2.04 -8.49 -22.52
C PHE A 362 1.73 -7.57 -23.68
N SER A 363 2.71 -7.44 -24.56
CA SER A 363 2.54 -6.90 -25.91
C SER A 363 2.54 -8.09 -26.88
N TYR A 364 1.93 -7.93 -28.05
CA TYR A 364 1.89 -9.00 -29.04
C TYR A 364 1.89 -8.44 -30.46
N THR A 365 2.41 -9.25 -31.38
CA THR A 365 2.21 -9.08 -32.84
C THR A 365 1.53 -10.32 -33.40
N THR A 366 0.45 -10.13 -34.13
CA THR A 366 -0.27 -11.20 -34.84
C THR A 366 0.36 -11.56 -36.17
N HIS A 367 -0.04 -12.70 -36.73
CA HIS A 367 0.41 -13.22 -38.03
C HIS A 367 0.19 -12.28 -39.22
N ASP A 368 -0.76 -11.34 -39.13
CA ASP A 368 -1.06 -10.32 -40.15
C ASP A 368 -0.29 -9.00 -39.92
N GLY A 369 0.58 -8.96 -38.90
CA GLY A 369 1.38 -7.79 -38.54
C GLY A 369 0.68 -6.80 -37.60
N THR A 370 -0.56 -7.07 -37.17
CA THR A 370 -1.25 -6.21 -36.20
C THR A 370 -0.58 -6.29 -34.82
N THR A 371 -0.30 -5.13 -34.23
CA THR A 371 0.31 -5.06 -32.89
C THR A 371 -0.71 -4.62 -31.85
N GLY A 372 -0.63 -5.17 -30.64
CA GLY A 372 -1.48 -4.75 -29.53
C GLY A 372 -0.86 -5.03 -28.16
N ARG A 373 -1.56 -4.61 -27.11
CA ARG A 373 -1.22 -4.93 -25.72
C ARG A 373 -2.47 -5.40 -24.99
N LEU A 374 -2.31 -6.32 -24.03
CA LEU A 374 -3.43 -6.79 -23.22
C LEU A 374 -4.21 -5.62 -22.56
N LYS A 375 -3.50 -4.57 -22.15
CA LYS A 375 -4.11 -3.41 -21.50
C LYS A 375 -4.98 -2.55 -22.42
N ASP A 376 -4.82 -2.68 -23.74
CA ASP A 376 -5.58 -1.87 -24.71
C ASP A 376 -7.07 -2.28 -24.75
N PHE A 377 -7.43 -3.46 -24.22
CA PHE A 377 -8.82 -3.91 -24.07
C PHE A 377 -9.53 -3.36 -22.83
N ARG A 378 -8.80 -2.71 -21.92
CA ARG A 378 -9.36 -2.22 -20.66
C ARG A 378 -10.41 -1.14 -20.89
N GLY A 379 -11.53 -1.24 -20.20
CA GLY A 379 -12.71 -0.37 -20.34
C GLY A 379 -13.66 -0.79 -21.47
N GLU A 380 -13.22 -1.63 -22.40
CA GLU A 380 -13.98 -1.95 -23.60
C GLU A 380 -14.48 -3.39 -23.65
N LYS A 381 -13.60 -4.37 -23.44
CA LYS A 381 -13.88 -5.79 -23.68
C LYS A 381 -13.28 -6.70 -22.62
N ALA A 382 -13.95 -7.83 -22.36
CA ALA A 382 -13.32 -8.99 -21.75
C ALA A 382 -12.35 -9.65 -22.75
N VAL A 383 -11.36 -10.38 -22.26
CA VAL A 383 -10.38 -11.08 -23.11
C VAL A 383 -10.36 -12.56 -22.75
N LEU A 384 -10.51 -13.44 -23.73
CA LEU A 384 -10.27 -14.87 -23.62
C LEU A 384 -8.91 -15.19 -24.25
N LEU A 385 -7.89 -15.40 -23.42
CA LEU A 385 -6.58 -15.83 -23.87
C LEU A 385 -6.54 -17.35 -23.98
N VAL A 386 -6.22 -17.85 -25.18
CA VAL A 386 -6.25 -19.27 -25.54
C VAL A 386 -4.83 -19.72 -25.82
N LEU A 387 -4.22 -20.48 -24.91
CA LEU A 387 -2.93 -21.12 -25.12
C LEU A 387 -3.16 -22.51 -25.71
N PHE A 388 -2.55 -22.80 -26.85
CA PHE A 388 -2.86 -24.02 -27.59
C PHE A 388 -1.62 -24.72 -28.15
N SER A 389 -1.67 -26.05 -28.21
CA SER A 389 -0.70 -26.87 -28.96
C SER A 389 -1.34 -27.34 -30.26
N TRP A 390 -0.63 -27.22 -31.37
CA TRP A 390 -1.09 -27.69 -32.68
C TRP A 390 -0.42 -29.03 -33.04
N PRO A 391 -1.18 -30.04 -33.51
CA PRO A 391 -2.60 -30.05 -33.86
C PRO A 391 -3.56 -30.43 -32.72
N ASP A 392 -3.05 -30.69 -31.51
CA ASP A 392 -3.84 -31.23 -30.38
C ASP A 392 -5.10 -30.40 -30.04
N SER A 393 -5.03 -29.08 -30.20
CA SER A 393 -6.13 -28.15 -29.88
C SER A 393 -7.09 -27.86 -31.05
N ARG A 394 -6.97 -28.56 -32.18
CA ARG A 394 -7.74 -28.26 -33.40
C ARG A 394 -9.24 -28.18 -33.16
N GLU A 395 -9.81 -29.19 -32.51
CA GLU A 395 -11.26 -29.26 -32.26
C GLU A 395 -11.76 -28.04 -31.49
N ARG A 396 -11.03 -27.64 -30.44
CA ARG A 396 -11.39 -26.47 -29.63
C ARG A 396 -11.23 -25.16 -30.40
N LEU A 397 -10.20 -25.02 -31.22
CA LEU A 397 -10.03 -23.85 -32.09
C LEU A 397 -11.16 -23.74 -33.12
N ASP A 398 -11.61 -24.86 -33.67
CA ASP A 398 -12.77 -24.90 -34.59
C ASP A 398 -14.08 -24.50 -33.89
N GLN A 399 -14.29 -24.94 -32.65
CA GLN A 399 -15.43 -24.49 -31.84
C GLN A 399 -15.38 -22.98 -31.63
N LEU A 400 -14.24 -22.45 -31.16
CA LEU A 400 -14.05 -21.01 -30.94
C LEU A 400 -14.24 -20.20 -32.23
N ARG A 401 -13.81 -20.73 -33.37
CA ARG A 401 -14.00 -20.10 -34.69
C ARG A 401 -15.48 -19.92 -35.01
N LEU A 402 -16.29 -20.94 -34.77
CA LEU A 402 -17.74 -20.90 -35.03
C LEU A 402 -18.47 -19.95 -34.07
N THR A 403 -17.97 -19.82 -32.84
CA THR A 403 -18.63 -19.05 -31.78
C THR A 403 -18.09 -17.63 -31.61
N TYR A 404 -16.98 -17.30 -32.27
CA TYR A 404 -16.33 -16.00 -32.15
C TYR A 404 -17.24 -14.80 -32.43
N PRO A 405 -18.15 -14.81 -33.42
CA PRO A 405 -19.11 -13.71 -33.61
C PRO A 405 -19.97 -13.45 -32.37
N ALA A 406 -20.47 -14.51 -31.73
CA ALA A 406 -21.26 -14.38 -30.50
C ALA A 406 -20.41 -13.79 -29.37
N LEU A 407 -19.19 -14.30 -29.15
CA LEU A 407 -18.28 -13.74 -28.13
C LEU A 407 -18.03 -12.24 -28.35
N ARG A 408 -17.85 -11.80 -29.59
CA ARG A 408 -17.68 -10.38 -29.92
C ARG A 408 -18.93 -9.53 -29.65
N ASP A 409 -20.11 -10.04 -29.97
CA ASP A 409 -21.39 -9.37 -29.68
C ASP A 409 -21.57 -9.17 -28.17
N HIS A 410 -21.10 -10.15 -27.40
CA HIS A 410 -20.99 -10.10 -25.94
C HIS A 410 -19.75 -9.34 -25.43
N LYS A 411 -19.09 -8.51 -26.27
CA LYS A 411 -17.90 -7.70 -25.90
C LYS A 411 -16.73 -8.50 -25.32
N ALA A 412 -16.48 -9.69 -25.85
CA ALA A 412 -15.24 -10.43 -25.60
C ALA A 412 -14.35 -10.48 -26.84
N GLU A 413 -13.03 -10.44 -26.62
CA GLU A 413 -12.01 -10.67 -27.63
C GLU A 413 -11.32 -12.00 -27.37
N VAL A 414 -10.95 -12.75 -28.42
CA VAL A 414 -10.19 -14.00 -28.31
C VAL A 414 -8.76 -13.75 -28.78
N LEU A 415 -7.77 -14.13 -27.99
CA LEU A 415 -6.35 -14.06 -28.36
C LEU A 415 -5.76 -15.46 -28.36
N ALA A 416 -5.36 -15.97 -29.52
CA ALA A 416 -4.79 -17.30 -29.65
C ALA A 416 -3.25 -17.25 -29.61
N VAL A 417 -2.65 -17.98 -28.67
CA VAL A 417 -1.21 -18.04 -28.43
C VAL A 417 -0.73 -19.48 -28.56
N PRO A 418 0.16 -19.79 -29.51
CA PRO A 418 0.72 -21.13 -29.60
C PRO A 418 1.69 -21.41 -28.43
N LEU A 419 1.57 -22.60 -27.84
CA LEU A 419 2.45 -23.09 -26.76
C LEU A 419 3.85 -23.47 -27.26
N THR A 420 3.95 -23.81 -28.55
CA THR A 420 5.18 -24.16 -29.26
C THR A 420 5.26 -23.39 -30.55
N GLU A 421 6.46 -23.06 -31.00
CA GLU A 421 6.67 -22.38 -32.28
C GLU A 421 5.98 -23.11 -33.44
N LEU A 422 5.19 -22.35 -34.22
CA LEU A 422 4.49 -22.86 -35.38
C LEU A 422 5.36 -22.70 -36.63
N THR A 423 5.29 -23.66 -37.54
CA THR A 423 5.91 -23.52 -38.87
C THR A 423 5.18 -22.45 -39.69
N ALA A 424 5.87 -21.83 -40.65
CA ALA A 424 5.28 -20.84 -41.54
C ALA A 424 4.02 -21.36 -42.27
N GLN A 425 4.00 -22.64 -42.63
CA GLN A 425 2.84 -23.28 -43.24
C GLN A 425 1.65 -23.36 -42.27
N GLN A 426 1.90 -23.78 -41.02
CA GLN A 426 0.85 -23.84 -39.99
C GLN A 426 0.28 -22.46 -39.68
N ILE A 427 1.13 -21.42 -39.63
CA ILE A 427 0.68 -20.03 -39.45
C ILE A 427 -0.20 -19.60 -40.63
N ALA A 428 0.22 -19.88 -41.86
CA ALA A 428 -0.53 -19.53 -43.06
C ALA A 428 -1.88 -20.27 -43.17
N ASP A 429 -1.95 -21.52 -42.74
CA ASP A 429 -3.18 -22.31 -42.73
C ASP A 429 -4.12 -21.82 -41.63
N LEU A 430 -3.63 -21.72 -40.39
CA LEU A 430 -4.43 -21.23 -39.26
C LEU A 430 -4.90 -19.80 -39.50
N GLY A 431 -4.04 -18.90 -39.96
CA GLY A 431 -4.38 -17.49 -40.19
C GLY A 431 -5.47 -17.25 -41.23
N LYS A 432 -5.70 -18.20 -42.15
CA LYS A 432 -6.85 -18.14 -43.08
C LYS A 432 -8.14 -18.61 -42.43
N ASP A 433 -8.04 -19.56 -41.51
CA ASP A 433 -9.19 -20.26 -40.97
C ASP A 433 -9.74 -19.57 -39.70
N ILE A 434 -8.88 -19.03 -38.82
CA ILE A 434 -9.33 -18.44 -37.56
C ILE A 434 -9.60 -16.92 -37.67
N PRO A 435 -10.79 -16.45 -37.27
CA PRO A 435 -11.20 -15.05 -37.41
C PRO A 435 -10.69 -14.14 -36.29
N PHE A 436 -10.02 -14.71 -35.29
CA PHE A 436 -9.48 -14.00 -34.13
C PHE A 436 -7.95 -13.88 -34.20
N PRO A 437 -7.35 -12.88 -33.53
CA PRO A 437 -5.91 -12.68 -33.44
C PRO A 437 -5.12 -13.96 -33.11
N LEU A 438 -4.36 -14.46 -34.09
CA LEU A 438 -3.29 -15.45 -33.88
C LEU A 438 -1.97 -14.72 -33.62
N ILE A 439 -1.46 -14.85 -32.40
CA ILE A 439 -0.22 -14.23 -31.95
C ILE A 439 0.97 -15.03 -32.48
N GLU A 440 1.86 -14.34 -33.20
CA GLU A 440 3.06 -14.92 -33.80
C GLU A 440 4.31 -14.50 -33.00
N LYS A 441 4.52 -13.19 -32.85
CA LYS A 441 5.64 -12.68 -32.05
C LYS A 441 5.24 -12.61 -30.57
N GLU A 442 6.24 -12.76 -29.70
CA GLU A 442 6.08 -12.80 -28.24
C GLU A 442 5.25 -14.00 -27.71
N ALA A 443 4.81 -14.92 -28.59
CA ALA A 443 4.00 -16.07 -28.21
C ALA A 443 4.69 -16.96 -27.17
N ALA A 444 6.00 -17.20 -27.33
CA ALA A 444 6.78 -18.03 -26.42
C ALA A 444 6.85 -17.42 -25.01
N GLU A 445 7.05 -16.11 -24.90
CA GLU A 445 7.11 -15.37 -23.63
C GLU A 445 5.76 -15.38 -22.92
N ILE A 446 4.68 -15.14 -23.67
CA ILE A 446 3.29 -15.21 -23.15
C ILE A 446 3.00 -16.63 -22.68
N ALA A 447 3.24 -17.64 -23.52
CA ALA A 447 2.99 -19.04 -23.20
C ALA A 447 3.74 -19.50 -21.94
N ARG A 448 5.05 -19.22 -21.86
CA ARG A 448 5.88 -19.56 -20.69
C ARG A 448 5.38 -18.89 -19.42
N THR A 449 5.04 -17.60 -19.50
CA THR A 449 4.57 -16.84 -18.35
C THR A 449 3.22 -17.35 -17.85
N TYR A 450 2.23 -17.47 -18.74
CA TYR A 450 0.89 -17.92 -18.36
C TYR A 450 0.83 -19.39 -17.96
N SER A 451 1.83 -20.20 -18.36
CA SER A 451 1.99 -21.55 -17.81
C SER A 451 2.13 -21.55 -16.28
N LEU A 452 2.62 -20.47 -15.64
CA LEU A 452 2.71 -20.39 -14.18
C LEU A 452 1.33 -20.46 -13.49
N PHE A 453 0.26 -20.12 -14.21
CA PHE A 453 -1.13 -20.04 -13.73
C PHE A 453 -1.92 -21.36 -13.91
N ARG A 454 -1.25 -22.41 -14.39
CA ARG A 454 -1.86 -23.73 -14.69
C ARG A 454 -2.16 -24.60 -13.48
N ARG A 455 -1.74 -24.19 -12.28
CA ARG A 455 -1.93 -25.00 -11.06
C ARG A 455 -3.41 -25.13 -10.74
N THR A 456 -3.84 -26.27 -10.25
CA THR A 456 -5.21 -26.48 -9.74
C THR A 456 -5.15 -26.94 -8.28
N ILE A 457 -6.29 -26.99 -7.59
CA ILE A 457 -6.34 -27.57 -6.23
C ILE A 457 -5.86 -29.03 -6.25
N SER A 458 -6.21 -29.79 -7.29
CA SER A 458 -5.81 -31.20 -7.42
C SER A 458 -4.36 -31.37 -7.86
N HIS A 459 -3.80 -30.41 -8.59
CA HIS A 459 -2.42 -30.41 -9.09
C HIS A 459 -1.71 -29.09 -8.74
N PRO A 460 -1.35 -28.88 -7.45
CA PRO A 460 -0.74 -27.63 -6.99
C PRO A 460 0.73 -27.48 -7.39
N ASP A 461 1.39 -28.58 -7.76
CA ASP A 461 2.83 -28.66 -8.01
C ASP A 461 3.13 -28.91 -9.49
N LEU A 462 4.17 -28.27 -10.01
CA LEU A 462 4.57 -28.40 -11.40
C LEU A 462 5.87 -29.21 -11.53
N MET A 463 5.81 -30.41 -12.09
CA MET A 463 6.99 -31.28 -12.26
C MET A 463 7.75 -30.99 -13.57
N GLY A 464 8.07 -29.72 -13.83
CA GLY A 464 8.82 -29.27 -15.02
C GLY A 464 7.97 -29.07 -16.29
N PRO A 465 8.59 -28.82 -17.46
CA PRO A 465 7.88 -28.46 -18.70
C PRO A 465 6.90 -29.52 -19.23
N ALA A 466 7.16 -30.81 -18.94
CA ALA A 466 6.28 -31.92 -19.33
C ALA A 466 4.88 -31.89 -18.67
N THR A 467 4.67 -30.98 -17.71
CA THR A 467 3.39 -30.77 -17.03
C THR A 467 2.58 -29.59 -17.56
N VAL A 468 2.99 -28.99 -18.68
CA VAL A 468 2.21 -27.93 -19.32
C VAL A 468 1.06 -28.59 -20.11
N PRO A 469 -0.22 -28.31 -19.78
CA PRO A 469 -1.37 -28.79 -20.54
C PRO A 469 -1.26 -28.41 -22.01
N LYS A 470 -1.84 -29.24 -22.88
CA LYS A 470 -1.82 -28.99 -24.32
C LYS A 470 -2.73 -27.84 -24.73
N HIS A 471 -3.67 -27.48 -23.86
CA HIS A 471 -4.61 -26.39 -24.05
C HIS A 471 -4.94 -25.73 -22.71
N MET A 472 -5.00 -24.40 -22.67
CA MET A 472 -5.43 -23.64 -21.50
C MET A 472 -6.15 -22.37 -21.95
N GLU A 473 -7.22 -22.01 -21.25
CA GLU A 473 -7.92 -20.75 -21.49
C GLU A 473 -7.97 -19.90 -20.21
N PHE A 474 -7.81 -18.60 -20.37
CA PHE A 474 -7.82 -17.61 -19.29
C PHE A 474 -8.76 -16.47 -19.65
N LEU A 475 -9.75 -16.19 -18.81
CA LEU A 475 -10.72 -15.13 -19.02
C LEU A 475 -10.39 -13.91 -18.14
N PHE A 476 -10.14 -12.78 -18.78
CA PHE A 476 -9.86 -11.49 -18.16
C PHE A 476 -11.08 -10.60 -18.26
N ASP A 477 -11.38 -9.86 -17.20
CA ASP A 477 -12.40 -8.82 -17.27
C ASP A 477 -11.90 -7.55 -17.97
N ARG A 478 -12.84 -6.65 -18.28
CA ARG A 478 -12.56 -5.35 -18.88
C ARG A 478 -11.73 -4.42 -18.00
N PHE A 479 -11.43 -4.75 -16.75
CA PHE A 479 -10.54 -3.95 -15.89
C PHE A 479 -9.12 -4.53 -15.88
N GLY A 480 -8.90 -5.70 -16.48
CA GLY A 480 -7.60 -6.34 -16.63
C GLY A 480 -7.28 -7.36 -15.53
N TYR A 481 -8.26 -7.77 -14.73
CA TYR A 481 -8.10 -8.84 -13.76
C TYR A 481 -8.39 -10.20 -14.40
N LEU A 482 -7.62 -11.22 -14.03
CA LEU A 482 -7.86 -12.61 -14.39
C LEU A 482 -8.99 -13.17 -13.51
N ARG A 483 -10.06 -13.71 -14.13
CA ARG A 483 -11.32 -14.05 -13.45
C ARG A 483 -11.77 -15.50 -13.59
N ALA A 484 -11.45 -16.16 -14.70
CA ALA A 484 -11.63 -17.60 -14.84
C ALA A 484 -10.44 -18.25 -15.52
N ARG A 485 -10.31 -19.56 -15.31
CA ARG A 485 -9.37 -20.42 -16.01
C ARG A 485 -10.09 -21.71 -16.39
N TRP A 486 -9.74 -22.23 -17.56
CA TRP A 486 -10.08 -23.57 -17.96
C TRP A 486 -8.86 -24.36 -18.44
N ILE A 487 -8.68 -25.55 -17.90
CA ILE A 487 -7.71 -26.57 -18.31
C ILE A 487 -8.50 -27.86 -18.59
N PRO A 488 -8.64 -28.29 -19.86
CA PRO A 488 -9.52 -29.41 -20.22
C PRO A 488 -9.21 -30.72 -19.47
N GLU A 489 -7.96 -30.97 -19.13
CA GLU A 489 -7.51 -32.19 -18.47
C GLU A 489 -7.92 -32.28 -16.99
N THR A 490 -8.27 -31.15 -16.36
CA THR A 490 -8.51 -31.10 -14.90
C THR A 490 -9.78 -30.35 -14.49
N ASP A 491 -10.20 -29.36 -15.25
CA ASP A 491 -11.37 -28.53 -14.94
C ASP A 491 -12.64 -29.13 -15.56
N ALA A 492 -13.81 -28.62 -15.15
CA ALA A 492 -15.09 -29.12 -15.63
C ALA A 492 -15.26 -28.91 -17.15
N ALA A 493 -16.05 -29.79 -17.77
CA ALA A 493 -16.38 -29.74 -19.20
C ALA A 493 -17.46 -28.69 -19.52
N ASP A 494 -17.93 -27.93 -18.52
CA ASP A 494 -18.91 -26.83 -18.69
C ASP A 494 -18.40 -25.76 -19.66
N TRP A 495 -17.09 -25.55 -19.72
CA TRP A 495 -16.46 -24.61 -20.66
C TRP A 495 -16.54 -25.02 -22.14
N ASN A 496 -16.89 -26.27 -22.42
CA ASN A 496 -17.19 -26.72 -23.79
C ASN A 496 -18.54 -26.19 -24.27
N ASP A 497 -19.44 -25.82 -23.35
CA ASP A 497 -20.70 -25.19 -23.67
C ASP A 497 -20.49 -23.69 -23.92
N ILE A 498 -20.68 -23.26 -25.16
CA ILE A 498 -20.52 -21.85 -25.52
C ILE A 498 -21.50 -20.94 -24.79
N GLU A 499 -22.72 -21.42 -24.52
CA GLU A 499 -23.73 -20.62 -23.81
C GLU A 499 -23.26 -20.35 -22.38
N PHE A 500 -22.60 -21.32 -21.76
CA PHE A 500 -21.98 -21.12 -20.45
C PHE A 500 -20.89 -20.05 -20.50
N VAL A 501 -20.00 -20.09 -21.50
CA VAL A 501 -18.91 -19.11 -21.66
C VAL A 501 -19.47 -17.70 -21.91
N THR A 502 -20.47 -17.54 -22.80
CA THR A 502 -21.10 -16.24 -23.06
C THR A 502 -21.81 -15.69 -21.83
N GLN A 503 -22.48 -16.53 -21.03
CA GLN A 503 -23.05 -16.13 -19.73
C GLN A 503 -21.97 -15.63 -18.75
N GLN A 504 -20.80 -16.26 -18.71
CA GLN A 504 -19.68 -15.78 -17.87
C GLN A 504 -19.18 -14.41 -18.33
N VAL A 505 -19.05 -14.21 -19.64
CA VAL A 505 -18.65 -12.93 -20.24
C VAL A 505 -19.68 -11.83 -19.94
N ASP A 506 -20.97 -12.12 -20.09
CA ASP A 506 -22.04 -11.17 -19.76
C ASP A 506 -22.05 -10.76 -18.30
N GLN A 507 -21.86 -11.73 -17.41
CA GLN A 507 -21.71 -11.47 -15.98
C GLN A 507 -20.57 -10.46 -15.73
N LEU A 508 -19.41 -10.65 -16.35
CA LEU A 508 -18.27 -9.73 -16.19
C LEU A 508 -18.54 -8.33 -16.75
N ASN A 509 -19.21 -8.24 -17.89
CA ASN A 509 -19.48 -6.96 -18.54
C ASN A 509 -20.51 -6.10 -17.80
N GLN A 510 -21.33 -6.72 -16.95
CA GLN A 510 -22.28 -6.03 -16.08
C GLN A 510 -21.64 -5.48 -14.80
N GLU A 511 -20.44 -5.96 -14.43
CA GLU A 511 -19.76 -5.52 -13.21
C GLU A 511 -19.28 -4.07 -13.31
N GLN A 512 -19.43 -3.34 -12.21
CA GLN A 512 -18.86 -2.00 -12.07
C GLN A 512 -17.37 -2.08 -11.77
N GLU A 513 -16.67 -0.95 -11.93
CA GLU A 513 -15.27 -0.86 -11.49
C GLU A 513 -15.21 -0.91 -9.96
N ILE A 514 -14.81 -2.06 -9.40
CA ILE A 514 -14.66 -2.26 -7.95
C ILE A 514 -13.25 -1.90 -7.51
N MET A 515 -12.26 -2.21 -8.34
CA MET A 515 -10.84 -1.91 -8.11
C MET A 515 -10.27 -1.20 -9.34
N PRO A 516 -9.33 -0.26 -9.15
CA PRO A 516 -8.65 0.36 -10.28
C PRO A 516 -7.93 -0.71 -11.12
N PRO A 517 -7.75 -0.51 -12.43
CA PRO A 517 -7.01 -1.44 -13.27
C PRO A 517 -5.61 -1.73 -12.72
N PRO A 518 -5.10 -2.97 -12.85
CA PRO A 518 -3.78 -3.32 -12.35
C PRO A 518 -2.68 -2.41 -12.94
N PRO A 519 -1.74 -1.93 -12.11
CA PRO A 519 -0.64 -1.10 -12.58
C PRO A 519 0.32 -1.91 -13.47
N ASP A 520 1.03 -1.20 -14.37
CA ASP A 520 2.04 -1.81 -15.26
C ASP A 520 3.30 -2.25 -14.50
N TYR A 521 3.47 -1.82 -13.24
CA TYR A 521 4.64 -2.07 -12.40
C TYR A 521 4.20 -2.63 -11.04
N LEU A 522 5.01 -3.50 -10.44
CA LEU A 522 4.78 -3.95 -9.08
C LEU A 522 4.96 -2.78 -8.10
N GLN A 523 4.02 -2.63 -7.17
CA GLN A 523 4.04 -1.60 -6.13
C GLN A 523 4.18 -2.25 -4.75
N GLU A 524 4.40 -1.45 -3.72
CA GLU A 524 4.44 -1.95 -2.33
C GLU A 524 3.12 -2.67 -2.01
N SER A 525 3.23 -3.88 -1.46
CA SER A 525 2.12 -4.81 -1.22
C SER A 525 1.02 -4.29 -0.27
N GLY A 526 1.23 -3.13 0.35
CA GLY A 526 0.21 -2.42 1.14
C GLY A 526 -0.95 -1.86 0.30
N HIS A 527 -0.76 -1.60 -1.00
CA HIS A 527 -1.83 -1.15 -1.89
C HIS A 527 -2.72 -2.32 -2.37
N ASP A 528 -2.13 -3.50 -2.60
CA ASP A 528 -2.86 -4.68 -3.10
C ASP A 528 -3.67 -5.40 -2.00
N MET A 529 -3.21 -5.37 -0.74
CA MET A 529 -3.85 -6.12 0.35
C MET A 529 -4.94 -5.36 1.13
N HIS A 530 -4.90 -4.01 1.15
CA HIS A 530 -6.04 -3.21 1.66
C HIS A 530 -7.35 -3.51 0.90
N MET A 531 -7.24 -4.12 -0.28
CA MET A 531 -8.34 -4.50 -1.16
C MET A 531 -8.82 -5.95 -1.00
N MET A 532 -8.07 -6.81 -0.30
CA MET A 532 -8.47 -8.21 -0.01
C MET A 532 -9.02 -8.40 1.42
N GLY A 533 -8.83 -7.42 2.32
CA GLY A 533 -9.31 -7.45 3.70
C GLY A 533 -10.82 -7.27 3.90
N GLY A 534 -11.61 -7.18 2.82
CA GLY A 534 -13.08 -7.18 2.87
C GLY A 534 -13.72 -8.55 3.13
N MET A 535 -12.90 -9.59 3.33
CA MET A 535 -13.36 -10.91 3.75
C MET A 535 -13.71 -10.84 5.24
N LYS A 536 -14.95 -10.41 5.53
CA LYS A 536 -15.60 -10.66 6.82
C LYS A 536 -15.47 -12.15 7.13
N MET A 537 -14.68 -12.47 8.14
CA MET A 537 -14.91 -13.69 8.93
C MET A 537 -16.21 -13.54 9.71
#